data_AF-A0A1X0QKM9-F1
#
_entry.id   AF-A0A1X0QKM9-F1
#
_cell.length_a   1.000
_cell.length_b   1.000
_cell.length_c   1.000
_cell.angle_alpha   90.00
_cell.angle_beta   90.00
_cell.angle_gamma   90.00
#
_symmetry.space_group_name_H-M   'P 1'
#
loop_
_entity.id
_entity.type
_entity.pdbx_description
1 polymer ?
#
loop_
_entity_poly.entity_id
_entity_poly.type
_entity_poly.pdbx_seq_one_letter_code
_entity_poly.pdbx_strand_id
1 'polypeptide(L)'
;MSLWIEKYRPTEIKNFEGSDKLINFFKTTIKEKNLPNILLSGSAGTGKTTFAKLLANGLNDQNKFLVKEYNASNDRGITLIRNEIKNYSSMLRRTIIIL
;
A
#
# COMPACT_ATOMS: atom_id res chain seq x y z
N MET A 1 -8.28 16.76 -17.67
CA MET A 1 -8.37 15.46 -18.36
C MET A 1 -7.50 14.48 -17.58
N SER A 2 -8.06 13.43 -16.98
CA SER A 2 -7.22 12.44 -16.26
C SER A 2 -6.56 11.49 -17.26
N LEU A 3 -5.29 11.16 -17.01
CA LEU A 3 -4.58 10.13 -17.76
C LEU A 3 -5.33 8.79 -17.63
N TRP A 4 -5.48 8.06 -18.73
CA TRP A 4 -6.19 6.77 -18.74
C TRP A 4 -5.62 5.78 -17.73
N ILE A 5 -4.30 5.82 -17.51
CA ILE A 5 -3.60 4.96 -16.55
C ILE A 5 -4.15 5.14 -15.13
N GLU A 6 -4.47 6.37 -14.72
CA GLU A 6 -5.08 6.63 -13.41
C GLU A 6 -6.58 6.34 -13.44
N LYS A 7 -7.25 6.67 -14.54
CA LYS A 7 -8.70 6.43 -14.70
C LYS A 7 -9.07 4.95 -14.59
N TYR A 8 -8.22 4.07 -15.12
CA TYR A 8 -8.44 2.61 -15.14
C TYR A 8 -7.57 1.88 -14.11
N ARG A 9 -6.94 2.58 -13.16
CA ARG A 9 -6.19 1.93 -12.08
C ARG A 9 -7.15 1.07 -11.24
N PRO A 10 -6.87 -0.24 -11.06
CA PRO A 10 -7.71 -1.12 -10.26
C PRO A 10 -7.94 -0.60 -8.83
N THR A 11 -9.21 -0.52 -8.42
CA THR A 11 -9.64 -0.17 -7.05
C THR A 11 -10.13 -1.37 -6.25
N GLU A 12 -10.40 -2.49 -6.91
CA GLU A 12 -10.80 -3.76 -6.32
C GLU A 12 -9.85 -4.87 -6.77
N ILE A 13 -9.58 -5.83 -5.89
CA ILE A 13 -8.66 -6.94 -6.17
C ILE A 13 -9.13 -7.81 -7.36
N LYS A 14 -10.44 -7.89 -7.60
CA LYS A 14 -11.00 -8.67 -8.72
C LYS A 14 -10.64 -8.10 -10.10
N ASN A 15 -10.30 -6.81 -10.15
CA ASN A 15 -9.90 -6.10 -11.37
C ASN A 15 -8.37 -5.99 -11.49
N PHE A 16 -7.61 -6.60 -10.58
CA PHE A 16 -6.16 -6.56 -10.56
C PHE A 16 -5.57 -7.77 -11.26
N GLU A 17 -4.97 -7.54 -12.42
CA GLU A 17 -4.25 -8.56 -13.18
C GLU A 17 -2.84 -8.74 -12.61
N GLY A 18 -2.69 -9.71 -11.69
CA GLY A 18 -1.41 -10.05 -11.09
C GLY A 18 -1.29 -11.55 -10.85
N SER A 19 -0.11 -12.01 -10.44
CA SER A 19 0.12 -13.44 -10.18
C SER A 19 -0.83 -13.99 -9.11
N ASP A 20 -1.22 -15.26 -9.23
CA ASP A 20 -2.06 -15.96 -8.24
C ASP A 20 -1.47 -15.88 -6.82
N LYS A 21 -0.14 -15.87 -6.70
CA LYS A 21 0.56 -15.71 -5.43
C LYS A 21 0.21 -14.37 -4.75
N LEU A 22 0.17 -13.28 -5.50
CA LEU A 22 -0.19 -11.96 -4.97
C LEU A 22 -1.67 -11.89 -4.60
N ILE A 23 -2.55 -12.45 -5.44
CA ILE A 23 -3.99 -12.48 -5.17
C ILE A 23 -4.29 -13.31 -3.92
N ASN A 24 -3.64 -14.46 -3.76
CA ASN A 24 -3.79 -15.31 -2.59
C ASN A 24 -3.19 -14.64 -1.34
N PHE A 25 -2.02 -14.01 -1.45
CA PHE A 25 -1.45 -13.21 -0.36
C PHE A 25 -2.42 -12.13 0.11
N PHE A 26 -3.00 -11.36 -0.82
CA PHE A 26 -4.01 -10.34 -0.51
C PHE A 26 -5.18 -10.95 0.28
N LYS A 27 -5.79 -12.01 -0.24
CA LYS A 27 -6.96 -12.64 0.39
C LYS A 27 -6.67 -13.11 1.82
N THR A 28 -5.52 -13.76 2.02
CA THR A 28 -5.07 -14.22 3.35
C THR A 28 -4.82 -13.06 4.30
N THR A 29 -4.10 -12.02 3.85
CA THR A 29 -3.81 -10.83 4.65
C THR A 29 -5.08 -10.10 5.10
N ILE A 30 -6.06 -9.93 4.20
CA ILE A 30 -7.34 -9.30 4.56
C ILE A 30 -8.12 -10.16 5.55
N LYS A 31 -8.19 -11.49 5.32
CA LYS A 31 -8.90 -12.43 6.20
C LYS A 31 -8.31 -12.46 7.61
N GLU A 32 -6.99 -12.54 7.72
CA GLU A 32 -6.27 -12.62 8.99
C GLU A 32 -6.08 -11.26 9.67
N LYS A 33 -6.30 -10.16 8.93
CA LYS A 33 -6.01 -8.78 9.36
C LYS A 33 -4.57 -8.62 9.85
N ASN A 34 -3.66 -9.36 9.24
CA ASN A 34 -2.25 -9.40 9.60
C ASN A 34 -1.41 -9.08 8.35
N LEU A 35 -0.87 -7.87 8.31
CA LEU A 35 0.01 -7.42 7.24
C LEU A 35 1.45 -7.44 7.76
N PRO A 36 2.31 -8.37 7.30
CA PRO A 36 3.73 -8.27 7.57
C PRO A 36 4.35 -7.11 6.80
N ASN A 37 5.57 -6.71 7.17
CA ASN A 37 6.36 -5.80 6.33
C ASN A 37 6.64 -6.47 4.98
N ILE A 38 6.31 -5.79 3.89
CA ILE A 38 6.44 -6.31 2.53
C ILE A 38 7.32 -5.41 1.66
N LEU A 39 8.10 -6.04 0.79
CA LEU A 39 8.83 -5.36 -0.29
C LEU A 39 8.26 -5.84 -1.62
N LEU A 40 7.63 -4.92 -2.36
CA LEU A 40 7.14 -5.19 -3.71
C LEU A 40 8.22 -4.78 -4.71
N SER A 41 8.78 -5.73 -5.43
CA SER A 41 9.83 -5.50 -6.43
C SER A 41 9.43 -6.03 -7.81
N GLY A 42 10.01 -5.46 -8.87
CA GLY A 42 9.74 -5.83 -10.26
C GLY A 42 9.77 -4.64 -11.23
N SER A 43 9.69 -4.91 -12.53
CA SER A 43 9.76 -3.91 -13.62
C SER A 43 8.70 -2.81 -13.48
N ALA A 44 8.94 -1.64 -14.07
CA ALA A 44 7.96 -0.53 -14.09
C ALA A 44 6.62 -0.98 -14.73
N GLY A 45 5.50 -0.45 -14.25
CA GLY A 45 4.16 -0.76 -14.80
C GLY A 45 3.52 -2.09 -14.37
N THR A 46 4.20 -2.90 -13.55
CA THR A 46 3.70 -4.23 -13.08
C THR A 46 2.67 -4.19 -11.95
N GLY A 47 2.09 -3.02 -11.65
CA GLY A 47 1.02 -2.92 -10.65
C GLY A 47 1.45 -2.92 -9.18
N LYS A 48 2.74 -2.77 -8.85
CA LYS A 48 3.24 -2.71 -7.45
C LYS A 48 2.53 -1.67 -6.58
N THR A 49 2.52 -0.42 -7.04
CA THR A 49 1.86 0.69 -6.33
C THR A 49 0.35 0.47 -6.23
N THR A 50 -0.27 -0.04 -7.29
CA THR A 50 -1.69 -0.42 -7.30
C THR A 50 -1.99 -1.47 -6.24
N PHE A 51 -1.18 -2.53 -6.16
CA PHE A 51 -1.35 -3.62 -5.20
C PHE A 51 -1.21 -3.15 -3.75
N ALA A 52 -0.24 -2.28 -3.46
CA ALA A 52 -0.09 -1.66 -2.14
C ALA A 52 -1.35 -0.86 -1.73
N LYS A 53 -1.93 -0.10 -2.67
CA LYS A 53 -3.16 0.67 -2.44
C LYS A 53 -4.37 -0.24 -2.24
N LEU A 54 -4.49 -1.32 -3.01
CA LEU A 54 -5.53 -2.33 -2.82
C LEU A 54 -5.45 -2.94 -1.42
N LEU A 55 -4.26 -3.37 -0.99
CA LEU A 55 -4.03 -3.93 0.36
C LEU A 55 -4.43 -2.93 1.46
N ALA A 56 -3.98 -1.69 1.32
CA ALA A 56 -4.28 -0.64 2.27
C ALA A 56 -5.80 -0.39 2.38
N ASN A 57 -6.50 -0.30 1.24
CA ASN A 57 -7.95 -0.14 1.21
C ASN A 57 -8.67 -1.32 1.86
N GLY A 58 -8.33 -2.56 1.47
CA GLY A 58 -8.98 -3.76 2.01
C GLY A 58 -8.76 -3.94 3.52
N LEU A 59 -7.65 -3.44 4.07
CA LEU A 59 -7.42 -3.44 5.52
C LEU A 59 -8.14 -2.28 6.22
N ASN A 60 -8.30 -1.13 5.54
CA ASN A 60 -8.88 0.08 6.09
C ASN A 60 -10.41 0.09 6.17
N ASP A 61 -11.11 -0.93 5.67
CA ASP A 61 -12.59 -1.04 5.69
C ASP A 61 -13.25 -0.94 7.09
N GLN A 62 -12.48 -0.86 8.19
CA GLN A 62 -12.99 -0.65 9.55
C GLN A 62 -12.39 0.57 10.27
N ASN A 63 -11.71 1.51 9.59
CA ASN A 63 -10.97 2.63 10.21
C ASN A 63 -9.94 2.20 11.27
N LYS A 64 -9.55 0.92 11.27
CA LYS A 64 -8.59 0.33 12.21
C LYS A 64 -7.14 0.61 11.83
N PHE A 65 -6.91 0.92 10.56
CA PHE A 65 -5.59 1.16 10.02
C PHE A 65 -5.41 2.62 9.65
N LEU A 66 -4.20 3.14 9.85
CA LEU A 66 -3.78 4.44 9.37
C LEU A 66 -2.86 4.22 8.16
N VAL A 67 -3.27 4.67 6.99
CA VAL A 67 -2.50 4.52 5.75
C VAL A 67 -1.79 5.83 5.43
N LYS A 68 -0.48 5.78 5.24
CA LYS A 68 0.31 6.92 4.77
C LYS A 68 1.22 6.49 3.62
N GLU A 69 1.08 7.19 2.50
CA GLU A 69 1.93 7.03 1.33
C GLU A 69 3.02 8.11 1.40
N TYR A 70 4.27 7.66 1.50
CA TYR A 70 5.44 8.43 1.15
C TYR A 70 5.88 7.97 -0.22
N ASN A 71 6.39 8.90 -1.03
CA ASN A 71 6.90 8.59 -2.35
C ASN A 71 8.23 9.30 -2.53
N ALA A 72 9.00 8.84 -3.50
CA ALA A 72 10.23 9.44 -3.99
C ALA A 72 10.13 10.95 -4.32
N SER A 73 8.96 11.47 -4.66
CA SER A 73 8.80 12.92 -4.85
C SER A 73 8.82 13.72 -3.55
N ASN A 74 8.52 13.08 -2.42
CA ASN A 74 8.47 13.73 -1.12
C ASN A 74 9.88 13.76 -0.54
N ASP A 75 10.26 14.87 0.09
CA ASP A 75 11.59 15.16 0.59
C ASP A 75 12.23 13.95 1.32
N ARG A 76 13.15 13.24 0.64
CA ARG A 76 13.66 11.90 1.05
C ARG A 76 14.78 11.98 2.08
N GLY A 77 14.95 13.13 2.73
CA GLY A 77 16.02 13.35 3.68
C GLY A 77 15.92 12.40 4.89
N ILE A 78 17.06 12.16 5.53
CA ILE A 78 17.12 11.39 6.78
C ILE A 78 16.18 11.95 7.87
N THR A 79 15.87 13.24 7.79
CA THR A 79 14.89 13.94 8.63
C THR A 79 13.49 13.37 8.50
N LEU A 80 13.02 13.06 7.29
CA LEU A 80 11.70 12.44 7.06
C LEU A 80 11.59 11.10 7.80
N ILE A 81 12.64 10.29 7.68
CA ILE A 81 12.71 8.97 8.32
C ILE A 81 12.71 9.13 9.85
N ARG A 82 13.59 9.99 10.38
CA ARG A 82 13.80 10.15 11.82
C ARG A 82 12.61 10.79 12.54
N ASN A 83 11.90 11.68 11.87
CA ASN A 83 10.81 12.44 12.48
C ASN A 83 9.45 11.91 12.03
N GLU A 84 9.08 12.06 10.75
CA GLU A 84 7.73 11.75 10.30
C GLU A 84 7.40 10.26 10.34
N ILE A 85 8.22 9.43 9.69
CA ILE A 85 7.97 7.98 9.62
C ILE A 85 7.98 7.36 11.01
N LYS A 86 8.95 7.77 11.85
CA LYS A 86 9.04 7.30 13.24
C LYS A 86 7.83 7.72 14.07
N ASN A 87 7.43 8.99 14.04
CA ASN A 87 6.29 9.48 14.81
C ASN A 87 4.98 8.81 14.35
N TYR A 88 4.81 8.61 13.04
CA TYR A 88 3.61 7.98 12.49
C TYR A 88 3.53 6.48 12.83
N SER A 89 4.68 5.80 12.87
CA SER A 89 4.76 4.39 13.28
C SER A 89 4.46 4.18 14.76
N SER A 90 4.68 5.18 15.61
CA SER A 90 4.42 5.11 17.06
C SER A 90 2.96 5.42 17.44
N MET A 91 2.07 5.70 16.48
CA MET A 91 0.65 5.95 16.76
C MET A 91 -0.08 4.67 17.22
N LEU A 92 -1.12 4.81 18.05
CA LEU A 92 -1.86 3.68 18.65
C LEU A 92 -2.65 2.81 17.65
N ARG A 93 -2.84 3.27 16.41
CA ARG A 93 -3.53 2.50 15.36
C ARG A 93 -2.53 1.68 14.56
N ARG A 94 -2.98 0.58 13.95
CA ARG A 94 -2.11 -0.21 13.07
C ARG A 94 -1.75 0.62 11.84
N THR A 95 -0.47 0.86 11.62
CA THR A 95 0.00 1.77 10.57
C THR A 95 0.42 1.00 9.32
N ILE A 96 -0.04 1.43 8.15
CA ILE A 96 0.41 0.96 6.84
C ILE A 96 1.18 2.10 6.19
N ILE A 97 2.47 1.90 6.01
CA ILE A 97 3.35 2.86 5.34
C ILE A 97 3.67 2.30 3.96
N ILE A 98 3.30 3.04 2.93
CA ILE A 98 3.67 2.76 1.54
C ILE A 98 4.82 3.72 1.23
N LEU A 99 5.97 3.19 0.83
CA LEU A 99 7.16 3.96 0.44
C LEU A 99 7.37 3.91 -1.08
#